data_AF-W9Z8D4-F1
#
_entry.id   AF-W9Z8D4-F1
#
_cell.length_a   1.000
_cell.length_b   1.000
_cell.length_c   1.000
_cell.angle_alpha   90.00
_cell.angle_beta   90.00
_cell.angle_gamma   90.00
#
_symmetry.space_group_name_H-M   'P 1'
#
loop_
_entity.id
_entity.type
_entity.pdbx_description
1 polymer ?
#
loop_
_entity_poly.entity_id
_entity_poly.type
_entity_poly.pdbx_seq_one_letter_code
_entity_poly.pdbx_strand_id
1 'polypeptide(L)'
;MASSGLYWAAGAYPEGSVPNIRRVKPSADFDKSRIPVMELLLENGGDVNHRLETRHMEELYPIANAVKAGAVERVKWLLSKGADPDLKGSWGSARDYAKLDSSDEMKQVLRVEQ
;
A
#
# COMPACT_ATOMS: atom_id res chain seq x y z
N MET A 1 9.03 9.63 11.75
CA MET A 1 8.49 10.50 10.67
C MET A 1 8.66 9.88 9.29
N ALA A 2 9.85 9.42 8.89
CA ALA A 2 10.06 8.80 7.56
C ALA A 2 9.21 7.54 7.34
N SER A 3 9.17 6.63 8.32
CA SER A 3 8.43 5.36 8.23
C SER A 3 6.91 5.55 8.14
N SER A 4 6.35 6.49 8.91
CA SER A 4 4.96 6.90 8.76
C SER A 4 4.67 7.57 7.41
N GLY A 5 5.65 8.26 6.83
CA GLY A 5 5.55 8.85 5.50
C GLY A 5 5.40 7.82 4.39
N LEU A 6 6.11 6.69 4.50
CA LEU A 6 6.02 5.60 3.51
C LEU A 6 4.61 5.00 3.47
N TYR A 7 3.98 4.81 4.63
CA TYR A 7 2.59 4.38 4.72
C TYR A 7 1.63 5.29 3.94
N TRP A 8 1.75 6.62 4.11
CA TRP A 8 0.88 7.58 3.42
C TRP A 8 1.16 7.63 1.91
N ALA A 9 2.44 7.58 1.50
CA ALA A 9 2.82 7.56 0.10
C ALA A 9 2.31 6.29 -0.62
N ALA A 10 2.37 5.14 0.06
CA ALA A 10 1.89 3.86 -0.46
C ALA A 10 0.38 3.84 -0.72
N GLY A 11 -0.42 4.53 0.11
CA GLY A 11 -1.89 4.63 -0.04
C GLY A 11 -2.40 5.93 -0.68
N ALA A 12 -1.54 6.76 -1.24
CA ALA A 12 -1.96 8.01 -1.88
C ALA A 12 -2.94 7.75 -3.03
N TYR A 13 -3.96 8.60 -3.13
CA TYR A 13 -4.95 8.58 -4.22
C TYR A 13 -4.72 9.74 -5.19
N PRO A 14 -5.08 9.60 -6.48
CA PRO A 14 -4.95 10.68 -7.45
C PRO A 14 -5.95 11.80 -7.19
N GLU A 15 -5.69 12.95 -7.83
CA GLU A 15 -6.53 14.14 -7.76
C GLU A 15 -8.00 13.82 -8.11
N GLY A 16 -8.92 14.48 -7.41
CA GLY A 16 -10.35 14.20 -7.48
C GLY A 16 -10.82 13.08 -6.56
N SER A 17 -9.92 12.31 -5.94
CA SER A 17 -10.33 11.42 -4.84
C SER A 17 -10.74 12.23 -3.62
N VAL A 18 -11.96 12.00 -3.14
CA VAL A 18 -12.52 12.66 -1.98
C VAL A 18 -12.70 11.61 -0.89
N PRO A 19 -12.05 11.76 0.29
CA PRO A 19 -12.18 10.80 1.39
C PRO A 19 -13.65 10.53 1.73
N ASN A 20 -14.00 9.25 1.89
CA ASN A 20 -15.35 8.77 2.26
C ASN A 20 -16.49 9.13 1.28
N ILE A 21 -16.19 9.75 0.13
CA ILE A 21 -17.19 10.16 -0.86
C ILE A 21 -16.92 9.52 -2.21
N ARG A 22 -15.69 9.64 -2.72
CA ARG A 22 -15.33 9.15 -4.06
C ARG A 22 -13.89 8.71 -4.10
N ARG A 23 -13.65 7.43 -4.40
CA ARG A 23 -12.31 6.89 -4.64
C ARG A 23 -12.05 6.79 -6.13
N VAL A 24 -10.99 7.41 -6.61
CA VAL A 24 -10.49 7.22 -7.98
C VAL A 24 -9.38 6.18 -7.92
N LYS A 25 -9.53 5.10 -8.68
CA LYS A 25 -8.48 4.09 -8.79
C LYS A 25 -7.22 4.74 -9.41
N PRO A 26 -6.03 4.61 -8.79
CA PRO A 26 -4.81 5.13 -9.35
C PRO A 26 -4.48 4.44 -10.68
N SER A 27 -3.97 5.21 -11.64
CA SER A 27 -3.40 4.67 -12.88
C SER A 27 -1.98 4.16 -12.64
N ALA A 28 -1.49 3.31 -13.55
CA ALA A 28 -0.10 2.83 -13.50
C ALA A 28 0.91 3.99 -13.55
N ASP A 29 0.64 5.03 -14.36
CA ASP A 29 1.50 6.22 -14.45
C ASP A 29 1.50 7.01 -13.14
N PHE A 30 0.33 7.16 -12.50
CA PHE A 30 0.24 7.79 -11.20
C PHE A 30 1.02 7.01 -10.14
N ASP A 31 0.85 5.69 -10.07
CA ASP A 31 1.58 4.85 -9.13
C ASP A 31 3.10 4.97 -9.33
N LYS A 32 3.58 4.88 -10.58
CA LYS A 32 5.00 5.05 -10.92
C LYS A 32 5.51 6.43 -10.51
N SER A 33 4.71 7.49 -10.64
CA SER A 33 5.09 8.83 -10.19
C SER A 33 5.28 8.95 -8.67
N ARG A 34 4.72 8.02 -7.88
CA ARG A 34 4.87 7.99 -6.41
C ARG A 34 6.08 7.19 -5.96
N ILE A 35 6.58 6.27 -6.78
CA ILE A 35 7.74 5.42 -6.45
C ILE A 35 8.97 6.24 -6.02
N PRO A 36 9.38 7.32 -6.73
CA PRO A 36 10.54 8.12 -6.30
C PRO A 36 10.40 8.72 -4.89
N VAL A 37 9.17 9.08 -4.49
CA VAL A 37 8.91 9.58 -3.13
C VAL A 37 9.05 8.44 -2.12
N MET A 38 8.54 7.25 -2.43
CA MET A 38 8.66 6.06 -1.58
C MET A 38 10.12 5.63 -1.42
N GLU A 39 10.91 5.73 -2.50
CA GLU A 39 12.34 5.44 -2.51
C GLU A 39 13.11 6.42 -1.62
N LEU A 40 12.88 7.72 -1.77
CA LEU A 40 13.47 8.74 -0.90
C LEU A 40 13.14 8.51 0.59
N LEU A 41 11.92 8.06 0.89
CA LEU A 41 11.51 7.77 2.26
C LEU A 41 12.24 6.55 2.85
N LEU A 42 12.48 5.49 2.06
CA LEU A 42 13.32 4.36 2.47
C LEU A 42 14.78 4.78 2.67
N GLU A 43 15.35 5.56 1.76
CA GLU A 43 16.73 6.06 1.86
C GLU A 43 16.95 6.90 3.12
N ASN A 44 15.92 7.61 3.59
CA ASN A 44 15.95 8.38 4.83
C ASN A 44 15.60 7.55 6.08
N GLY A 45 15.80 6.23 6.03
CA GLY A 45 15.58 5.32 7.17
C GLY A 45 14.12 4.92 7.37
N GLY A 46 13.27 5.08 6.35
CA GLY A 46 11.94 4.48 6.33
C GLY A 46 12.05 2.96 6.35
N ASP A 47 11.19 2.32 7.13
CA ASP A 47 11.07 0.86 7.16
C ASP A 47 9.89 0.41 6.30
N VAL A 48 10.16 -0.47 5.33
CA VAL A 48 9.18 -1.01 4.38
C VAL A 48 8.04 -1.77 5.08
N ASN A 49 8.33 -2.35 6.24
CA ASN A 49 7.40 -3.11 7.08
C ASN A 49 6.98 -2.33 8.33
N HIS A 50 7.19 -1.01 8.34
CA HIS A 50 6.84 -0.20 9.50
C HIS A 50 5.35 -0.32 9.81
N ARG A 51 5.06 -0.78 11.02
CA ARG A 51 3.71 -0.78 11.57
C ARG A 51 3.35 0.65 11.97
N LEU A 52 2.42 1.27 11.24
CA LEU A 52 1.86 2.53 11.68
C LEU A 52 0.95 2.28 12.89
N GLU A 53 1.28 2.90 14.02
CA GLU A 53 0.41 2.97 15.18
C GLU A 53 -0.47 4.21 15.08
N THR A 54 -1.77 4.01 14.92
CA THR A 54 -2.75 5.09 14.97
C THR A 54 -3.53 5.02 16.27
N ARG A 55 -4.01 6.18 16.76
CA ARG A 55 -4.90 6.27 17.94
C ARG A 55 -6.17 5.42 17.83
N HIS A 56 -6.50 4.99 16.62
CA HIS A 56 -7.68 4.16 16.30
C HIS A 56 -7.33 2.67 16.15
N MET A 57 -6.14 2.25 16.58
CA MET A 57 -5.69 0.85 16.61
C MET A 57 -5.79 0.10 15.28
N GLU A 58 -5.71 0.81 14.17
CA GLU A 58 -5.49 0.16 12.89
C GLU A 58 -3.98 -0.03 12.75
N GLU A 59 -3.53 -1.27 12.94
CA GLU A 59 -2.19 -1.68 12.53
C GLU A 59 -2.14 -1.68 11.01
N LEU A 60 -1.39 -0.74 10.44
CA LEU A 60 -1.40 -0.52 9.01
C LEU A 60 0.03 -0.53 8.47
N TYR A 61 0.29 -1.49 7.58
CA TYR A 61 1.56 -1.64 6.88
C TYR A 61 1.49 -0.94 5.51
N PRO A 62 2.60 -0.38 4.99
CA PRO A 62 2.61 0.29 3.69
C PRO A 62 2.02 -0.55 2.56
N ILE A 63 2.36 -1.86 2.52
CA ILE A 63 1.84 -2.77 1.50
C ILE A 63 0.34 -2.99 1.60
N ALA A 64 -0.22 -3.12 2.81
CA ALA A 64 -1.66 -3.24 3.00
C ALA A 64 -2.40 -1.97 2.52
N ASN A 65 -1.81 -0.78 2.73
CA ASN A 65 -2.40 0.46 2.27
C ASN A 65 -2.39 0.59 0.73
N ALA A 66 -1.31 0.17 0.08
CA ALA A 66 -1.21 0.15 -1.37
C ALA A 66 -2.25 -0.80 -2.00
N VAL A 67 -2.49 -1.96 -1.37
CA VAL A 67 -3.56 -2.89 -1.80
C VAL A 67 -4.94 -2.23 -1.66
N LYS A 68 -5.24 -1.60 -0.53
CA LYS A 68 -6.51 -0.86 -0.32
C LYS A 68 -6.70 0.29 -1.31
N ALA A 69 -5.60 0.89 -1.77
CA ALA A 69 -5.62 1.91 -2.82
C ALA A 69 -5.82 1.33 -4.24
N GLY A 70 -5.65 0.02 -4.43
CA GLY A 70 -5.65 -0.63 -5.74
C GLY A 70 -4.40 -0.33 -6.56
N ALA A 71 -3.30 0.00 -5.89
CA ALA A 71 -2.07 0.53 -6.47
C ALA A 71 -1.08 -0.57 -6.85
N VAL A 72 -1.35 -1.26 -7.96
CA VAL A 72 -0.61 -2.47 -8.35
C VAL A 72 0.90 -2.22 -8.49
N GLU A 73 1.31 -1.14 -9.15
CA GLU A 73 2.73 -0.88 -9.39
C GLU A 73 3.47 -0.54 -8.10
N ARG A 74 2.80 0.14 -7.15
CA ARG A 74 3.35 0.38 -5.80
C ARG A 74 3.46 -0.91 -5.00
N VAL A 75 2.52 -1.84 -5.12
CA VAL A 75 2.61 -3.17 -4.48
C VAL A 75 3.78 -3.98 -5.04
N LYS A 76 3.94 -4.03 -6.37
CA LYS A 76 5.10 -4.69 -7.01
C LYS A 76 6.42 -4.11 -6.49
N TRP A 77 6.51 -2.79 -6.38
CA TRP A 77 7.70 -2.13 -5.83
C TRP A 77 7.93 -2.43 -4.35
N LEU A 78 6.89 -2.39 -3.50
CA LEU A 78 7.03 -2.71 -2.08
C LEU A 78 7.53 -4.14 -1.88
N LEU A 79 6.98 -5.10 -2.62
CA LEU A 79 7.45 -6.49 -2.61
C LEU A 79 8.92 -6.60 -3.04
N SER A 80 9.35 -5.85 -4.07
CA SER A 80 10.76 -5.88 -4.52
C SER A 80 11.73 -5.29 -3.49
N LYS A 81 11.23 -4.45 -2.57
CA LYS A 81 11.98 -3.91 -1.43
C LYS A 81 11.86 -4.76 -0.16
N GLY A 82 11.23 -5.93 -0.22
CA GLY A 82 11.12 -6.86 0.91
C GLY A 82 9.93 -6.60 1.85
N ALA A 83 8.89 -5.92 1.36
CA ALA A 83 7.63 -5.83 2.11
C ALA A 83 7.03 -7.22 2.32
N ASP A 84 6.63 -7.51 3.55
CA ASP A 84 5.96 -8.75 3.91
C ASP A 84 4.43 -8.59 3.73
N PRO A 85 3.81 -9.28 2.75
CA PRO A 85 2.38 -9.16 2.48
C PRO A 85 1.51 -9.92 3.50
N ASP A 86 2.12 -10.72 4.38
CA ASP A 86 1.46 -11.57 5.37
C ASP A 86 1.39 -10.93 6.77
N LEU A 87 2.05 -9.77 6.96
CA LEU A 87 1.90 -8.97 8.18
C LEU A 87 0.43 -8.58 8.37
N LYS A 88 -0.15 -9.12 9.45
CA LYS A 88 -1.55 -8.89 9.80
C LYS A 88 -1.68 -7.66 10.66
N GLY A 89 -2.61 -6.80 10.26
CA GLY A 89 -3.18 -5.82 11.16
C GLY A 89 -4.51 -6.30 11.75
N SER A 90 -5.21 -5.39 12.43
CA SER A 90 -6.50 -5.66 13.09
C SER A 90 -7.58 -6.20 12.17
N TRP A 91 -7.49 -5.87 10.87
CA TRP A 91 -8.48 -6.24 9.86
C TRP A 91 -7.94 -7.21 8.79
N GLY A 92 -6.70 -7.69 8.95
CA GLY A 92 -6.05 -8.62 8.01
C GLY A 92 -4.74 -8.10 7.42
N SER A 93 -4.11 -8.95 6.61
CA SER A 93 -2.88 -8.65 5.87
C SER A 93 -3.15 -8.10 4.47
N ALA A 94 -2.10 -7.70 3.75
CA ALA A 94 -2.21 -7.29 2.34
C ALA A 94 -2.84 -8.40 1.48
N ARG A 95 -2.53 -9.68 1.75
CA ARG A 95 -3.17 -10.81 1.09
C ARG A 95 -4.65 -10.93 1.41
N ASP A 96 -5.05 -10.70 2.66
CA ASP A 96 -6.46 -10.76 3.06
C ASP A 96 -7.27 -9.69 2.32
N TYR A 97 -6.75 -8.45 2.23
CA TYR A 97 -7.39 -7.38 1.44
C TYR A 97 -7.46 -7.70 -0.05
N ALA A 98 -6.42 -8.34 -0.61
CA ALA A 98 -6.39 -8.71 -2.02
C ALA A 98 -7.47 -9.73 -2.41
N LYS A 99 -7.85 -10.61 -1.48
CA LYS A 99 -8.90 -11.62 -1.71
C LYS A 99 -10.30 -11.04 -1.75
N LEU A 100 -10.57 -9.99 -0.96
CA LEU A 100 -11.93 -9.46 -0.78
C LEU A 100 -12.47 -8.72 -2.00
N ASP A 101 -11.71 -7.77 -2.56
CA ASP A 101 -12.23 -6.86 -3.60
C ASP A 101 -11.11 -6.25 -4.49
N SER A 102 -10.04 -7.01 -4.77
CA SER A 102 -8.96 -6.52 -5.64
C SER A 102 -9.04 -7.05 -7.07
N SER A 103 -8.42 -6.31 -8.00
CA SER A 103 -8.30 -6.74 -9.39
C SER A 103 -7.49 -8.03 -9.52
N ASP A 104 -7.75 -8.81 -10.58
CA ASP A 104 -7.06 -10.08 -10.82
C ASP A 104 -5.54 -9.91 -10.89
N GLU A 105 -5.06 -8.80 -11.47
CA GLU A 105 -3.63 -8.46 -11.48
C GLU A 105 -3.05 -8.32 -10.06
N MET A 106 -3.80 -7.71 -9.12
CA MET A 106 -3.35 -7.56 -7.73
C MET A 106 -3.28 -8.92 -7.04
N LYS A 107 -4.27 -9.79 -7.31
CA LYS A 107 -4.31 -11.16 -6.77
C LYS A 107 -3.13 -11.99 -7.29
N GLN A 108 -2.78 -11.83 -8.57
CA GLN A 108 -1.61 -12.45 -9.19
C GLN A 108 -0.31 -11.96 -8.57
N VAL A 109 -0.13 -10.64 -8.44
CA VAL A 109 1.08 -10.05 -7.83
C VAL A 109 1.29 -10.57 -6.42
N LEU A 110 0.22 -10.66 -5.64
CA LEU A 110 0.28 -11.20 -4.28
C LEU A 110 0.21 -12.72 -4.23
N ARG A 111 0.10 -13.44 -5.35
CA ARG A 111 -0.05 -14.91 -5.38
C ARG A 111 -1.17 -15.41 -4.45
N VAL A 112 -2.32 -14.76 -4.50
CA VAL A 112 -3.52 -15.13 -3.72
C VAL A 112 -4.60 -15.77 -4.60
N GLU A 113 -4.22 -16.34 -5.74
CA GLU A 113 -5.14 -17.09 -6.60
C GLU A 113 -5.78 -18.26 -5.84
N GLN A 114 -7.05 -18.53 -6.17
CA GLN A 114 -7.89 -19.58 -5.56
C GLN A 114 -7.44 -20.98 -5.98
#